data_AF-A0A851EA80-F1
#
_entry.id   AF-A0A851EA80-F1
#
_cell.length_a   1.000
_cell.length_b   1.000
_cell.length_c   1.000
_cell.angle_alpha   90.00
_cell.angle_beta   90.00
_cell.angle_gamma   90.00
#
_symmetry.space_group_name_H-M   'P 1'
#
loop_
_entity.id
_entity.type
_entity.pdbx_description
1 polymer ?
#
loop_
_entity_poly.entity_id
_entity_poly.type
_entity_poly.pdbx_seq_one_letter_code
_entity_poly.pdbx_strand_id
1 'polypeptide(L)'
;QTYAPKLILLDISDISCIQDVAKEILNCYGCVDILINNASMKVKGAVQSISLELDKKIMDANYFGPITLTKAILPNMISRRTGQIVLINSIQGKIGIPFRAAYAASKHAAVGFFDCLRAEMEEFNISVSTVNPTFICSYHRQPAPGNWEASIWK
;
A
#
# COMPACT_ATOMS: atom_id res chain seq x y z
N GLN A 1 -24.07 15.55 -3.01
CA GLN A 1 -23.51 16.40 -1.94
C GLN A 1 -21.99 16.27 -2.02
N THR A 2 -21.26 17.38 -1.98
CA THR A 2 -19.78 17.35 -2.04
C THR A 2 -19.24 17.54 -0.63
N TYR A 3 -18.40 16.61 -0.17
CA TYR A 3 -17.77 16.70 1.15
C TYR A 3 -16.48 17.52 1.07
N ALA A 4 -16.15 18.26 2.13
CA ALA A 4 -14.86 18.95 2.22
C ALA A 4 -13.72 17.93 2.34
N PRO A 5 -12.53 18.15 1.74
CA PRO A 5 -11.39 17.28 2.00
C PRO A 5 -10.99 17.32 3.48
N LYS A 6 -10.69 16.14 4.06
CA LYS A 6 -10.11 16.01 5.40
C LYS A 6 -8.72 15.40 5.29
N LEU A 7 -7.77 15.97 6.02
CA LEU A 7 -6.40 15.47 6.11
C LEU A 7 -6.24 14.73 7.44
N ILE A 8 -5.81 13.48 7.37
CA ILE A 8 -5.50 12.65 8.53
C ILE A 8 -4.06 12.15 8.37
N LEU A 9 -3.27 12.33 9.42
CA LEU A 9 -1.87 11.91 9.41
C LEU A 9 -1.76 10.44 9.80
N LEU A 10 -1.04 9.67 8.99
CA LEU A 10 -0.81 8.25 9.22
C LEU A 10 0.57 7.86 8.71
N ASP A 11 1.41 7.33 9.59
CA ASP A 11 2.53 6.48 9.17
C ASP A 11 2.02 5.05 9.03
N ILE A 12 1.93 4.57 7.79
CA ILE A 12 1.41 3.22 7.51
C ILE A 12 2.30 2.11 8.10
N SER A 13 3.56 2.40 8.43
CA SER A 13 4.47 1.44 9.07
C SER A 13 4.30 1.36 10.58
N ASP A 14 3.64 2.33 11.22
CA ASP A 14 3.27 2.27 12.62
C ASP A 14 1.91 1.57 12.80
N ILE A 15 1.95 0.24 12.89
CA ILE A 15 0.76 -0.61 13.00
C ILE A 15 -0.07 -0.26 14.24
N SER A 16 0.58 0.25 15.30
CA SER A 16 -0.08 0.47 16.59
C SER A 16 -1.13 1.57 16.53
N CYS A 17 -0.95 2.59 15.67
CA CYS A 17 -1.88 3.72 15.56
C CYS A 17 -2.99 3.51 14.50
N ILE A 18 -2.86 2.51 13.62
CA ILE A 18 -3.78 2.33 12.48
C ILE A 18 -5.24 2.18 12.91
N GLN A 19 -5.50 1.49 14.02
CA GLN A 19 -6.87 1.28 14.50
C GLN A 19 -7.54 2.59 14.92
N ASP A 20 -6.81 3.48 15.58
CA ASP A 20 -7.36 4.76 16.03
C ASP A 20 -7.53 5.73 14.86
N VAL A 21 -6.58 5.73 13.93
CA VAL A 21 -6.69 6.49 12.67
C VAL A 21 -7.88 5.99 11.82
N ALA A 22 -8.12 4.68 11.75
CA ALA A 22 -9.27 4.13 11.02
C ALA A 22 -10.61 4.59 11.63
N LYS A 23 -10.70 4.69 12.96
CA LYS A 23 -11.89 5.27 13.62
C LYS A 23 -12.04 6.74 13.26
N GLU A 24 -10.96 7.52 13.25
CA GLU A 24 -10.99 8.92 12.84
C GLU A 24 -11.49 9.08 11.39
N ILE A 25 -10.99 8.25 10.46
CA ILE A 25 -11.45 8.19 9.07
C ILE A 25 -12.96 7.92 9.01
N LEU A 26 -13.45 6.90 9.72
CA LEU A 26 -14.88 6.55 9.70
C LEU A 26 -15.76 7.64 10.33
N ASN A 27 -15.26 8.34 11.34
CA ASN A 27 -15.97 9.48 11.96
C ASN A 27 -16.06 10.70 11.02
N CYS A 28 -15.29 10.73 9.93
CA CYS A 28 -15.31 11.87 9.03
C CYS A 28 -16.63 12.03 8.30
N TYR A 29 -17.10 10.94 7.68
CA TYR A 29 -18.28 10.89 6.81
C TYR A 29 -19.11 9.60 6.99
N GLY A 30 -18.87 8.86 8.07
CA GLY A 30 -19.62 7.66 8.47
C GLY A 30 -19.22 6.38 7.74
N CYS A 31 -18.62 6.48 6.55
CA CYS A 31 -18.18 5.32 5.79
C CYS A 31 -17.03 5.64 4.82
N VAL A 32 -16.40 4.58 4.32
CA VAL A 32 -15.40 4.63 3.25
C VAL A 32 -15.91 3.79 2.09
N ASP A 33 -16.25 4.44 0.98
CA ASP A 33 -16.70 3.74 -0.23
C ASP A 33 -15.52 3.14 -1.00
N ILE A 34 -14.40 3.85 -1.04
CA ILE A 34 -13.19 3.43 -1.77
C ILE A 34 -11.97 3.61 -0.87
N LEU A 35 -11.21 2.53 -0.66
CA LEU A 35 -9.92 2.53 0.00
C LEU A 35 -8.81 2.31 -1.03
N ILE A 36 -7.89 3.27 -1.18
CA ILE A 36 -6.73 3.15 -2.07
C ILE A 36 -5.45 3.03 -1.23
N ASN A 37 -4.94 1.81 -1.12
CA ASN A 37 -3.67 1.50 -0.49
C ASN A 37 -2.52 1.84 -1.44
N ASN A 38 -2.03 3.09 -1.37
CA ASN A 38 -0.95 3.60 -2.22
C ASN A 38 0.42 3.70 -1.54
N ALA A 39 0.45 3.81 -0.21
CA ALA A 39 1.71 4.01 0.51
C ALA A 39 2.67 2.83 0.31
N SER A 40 3.96 3.13 0.16
CA SER A 40 4.99 2.11 -0.01
C SER A 40 6.39 2.63 0.29
N MET A 41 7.25 1.75 0.81
CA MET A 41 8.68 2.00 1.01
C MET A 41 9.51 1.04 0.15
N LYS A 42 10.62 1.51 -0.42
CA LYS A 42 11.54 0.72 -1.25
C LYS A 42 12.98 0.94 -0.81
N VAL A 43 13.79 -0.11 -0.85
CA VAL A 43 15.25 -0.02 -0.69
C VAL A 43 15.96 -0.66 -1.90
N LYS A 44 17.19 -0.24 -2.17
CA LYS A 44 18.10 -0.87 -3.13
C LYS A 44 19.38 -1.25 -2.39
N GLY A 45 19.77 -2.52 -2.45
CA GLY A 45 21.03 -2.98 -1.85
C GLY A 45 21.23 -4.47 -2.02
N ALA A 46 22.49 -4.91 -1.88
CA ALA A 46 22.82 -6.33 -1.94
C ALA A 46 22.19 -7.07 -0.75
N VAL A 47 21.73 -8.30 -0.97
CA VAL A 47 20.95 -9.04 0.05
C VAL A 47 21.72 -9.19 1.36
N GLN A 48 23.03 -9.44 1.27
CA GLN A 48 23.93 -9.56 2.42
C GLN A 48 24.21 -8.24 3.15
N SER A 49 23.80 -7.10 2.59
CA SER A 49 24.09 -5.76 3.12
C SER A 49 22.87 -5.07 3.72
N ILE A 50 21.66 -5.60 3.49
CA ILE A 50 20.44 -5.07 4.09
C ILE A 50 20.25 -5.71 5.47
N SER A 51 20.00 -4.87 6.48
CA SER A 51 19.74 -5.36 7.83
C SER A 51 18.32 -5.94 7.95
N LEU A 52 18.15 -6.92 8.82
CA LEU A 52 16.83 -7.47 9.14
C LEU A 52 15.85 -6.41 9.66
N GLU A 53 16.35 -5.40 10.36
CA GLU A 53 15.54 -4.26 10.82
C GLU A 53 14.93 -3.50 9.63
N LEU A 54 15.73 -3.24 8.59
CA LEU A 54 15.25 -2.58 7.38
C LEU A 54 14.30 -3.48 6.58
N ASP A 55 14.57 -4.78 6.52
CA ASP A 55 13.65 -5.76 5.93
C ASP A 55 12.27 -5.72 6.60
N LYS A 56 12.24 -5.73 7.95
CA LYS A 56 11.01 -5.62 8.73
C LYS A 56 10.28 -4.31 8.44
N LYS A 57 10.99 -3.18 8.45
CA LYS A 57 10.39 -1.87 8.16
C LYS A 57 9.75 -1.82 6.75
N ILE A 58 10.36 -2.46 5.76
CA ILE A 58 9.79 -2.58 4.41
C ILE A 58 8.52 -3.44 4.43
N MET A 59 8.54 -4.55 5.17
CA MET A 59 7.38 -5.40 5.34
C MET A 59 6.24 -4.66 6.07
N ASP A 60 6.56 -3.90 7.11
CA ASP A 60 5.58 -3.10 7.86
C ASP A 60 4.92 -2.08 6.94
N ALA A 61 5.70 -1.32 6.17
CA ALA A 61 5.16 -0.30 5.27
C ALA A 61 4.37 -0.87 4.07
N ASN A 62 4.82 -1.98 3.47
CA ASN A 62 4.27 -2.49 2.21
C ASN A 62 3.24 -3.60 2.37
N TYR A 63 3.25 -4.30 3.51
CA TYR A 63 2.38 -5.44 3.77
C TYR A 63 1.54 -5.23 5.02
N PHE A 64 2.15 -5.19 6.21
CA PHE A 64 1.36 -5.17 7.46
C PHE A 64 0.52 -3.90 7.61
N GLY A 65 1.04 -2.75 7.22
CA GLY A 65 0.34 -1.48 7.20
C GLY A 65 -0.95 -1.51 6.37
N PRO A 66 -0.87 -1.70 5.03
CA PRO A 66 -2.06 -1.70 4.18
C PRO A 66 -3.06 -2.81 4.55
N ILE A 67 -2.62 -4.00 4.98
CA ILE A 67 -3.57 -5.03 5.41
C ILE A 67 -4.25 -4.67 6.73
N THR A 68 -3.54 -4.02 7.66
CA THR A 68 -4.13 -3.60 8.95
C THR A 68 -5.16 -2.51 8.74
N LEU A 69 -4.85 -1.51 7.90
CA LEU A 69 -5.80 -0.46 7.56
C LEU A 69 -7.02 -1.04 6.84
N THR A 70 -6.79 -1.94 5.89
CA THR A 70 -7.86 -2.63 5.17
C THR A 70 -8.77 -3.39 6.14
N LYS A 71 -8.20 -4.20 7.04
CA LYS A 71 -8.96 -4.94 8.06
C LYS A 71 -9.74 -4.02 9.00
N ALA A 72 -9.22 -2.84 9.31
CA ALA A 72 -9.91 -1.88 10.18
C ALA A 72 -11.15 -1.26 9.50
N ILE A 73 -11.09 -1.02 8.19
CA ILE A 73 -12.20 -0.43 7.40
C ILE A 73 -13.20 -1.49 6.94
N LEU A 74 -12.75 -2.73 6.72
CA LEU A 74 -13.54 -3.81 6.11
C LEU A 74 -14.91 -4.07 6.77
N PRO A 75 -15.07 -4.07 8.11
CA PRO A 75 -16.36 -4.31 8.74
C PRO A 75 -17.44 -3.30 8.31
N ASN A 76 -17.08 -2.04 8.07
CA ASN A 76 -18.00 -1.01 7.58
C ASN A 76 -18.42 -1.25 6.11
N MET A 77 -17.54 -1.80 5.29
CA MET A 77 -17.89 -2.19 3.92
C MET A 77 -18.79 -3.43 3.91
N ILE A 78 -18.46 -4.43 4.73
CA ILE A 78 -19.23 -5.68 4.86
C ILE A 78 -20.66 -5.41 5.32
N SER A 79 -20.85 -4.58 6.36
CA SER A 79 -22.18 -4.27 6.88
C SER A 79 -23.08 -3.56 5.86
N ARG A 80 -22.48 -2.78 4.95
CA ARG A 80 -23.18 -2.08 3.87
C ARG A 80 -23.27 -2.89 2.57
N ARG A 81 -22.59 -4.03 2.49
CA ARG A 81 -22.42 -4.86 1.28
C ARG A 81 -22.03 -4.05 0.04
N THR A 82 -21.13 -3.10 0.24
CA THR A 82 -20.61 -2.24 -0.83
C THR A 82 -19.24 -1.69 -0.45
N GLY A 83 -18.36 -1.59 -1.43
CA GLY A 83 -17.06 -0.96 -1.27
C GLY A 83 -16.10 -1.36 -2.37
N GLN A 84 -15.03 -0.58 -2.51
CA GLN A 84 -13.91 -0.90 -3.38
C GLN A 84 -12.59 -0.76 -2.64
N ILE A 85 -11.74 -1.76 -2.76
CA ILE A 85 -10.39 -1.73 -2.22
C ILE A 85 -9.41 -1.83 -3.39
N VAL A 86 -8.51 -0.86 -3.48
CA VAL A 86 -7.48 -0.81 -4.53
C VAL A 86 -6.11 -0.89 -3.87
N LEU A 87 -5.32 -1.90 -4.22
CA LEU A 87 -3.91 -1.98 -3.87
C LEU A 87 -3.07 -1.45 -5.03
N ILE A 88 -2.28 -0.40 -4.78
CA ILE A 88 -1.23 0.04 -5.70
C ILE A 88 0.06 -0.71 -5.35
N ASN A 89 0.34 -1.73 -6.15
CA ASN A 89 1.45 -2.64 -5.95
C ASN A 89 2.61 -2.34 -6.92
N SER A 90 3.25 -3.38 -7.46
CA SER A 90 4.36 -3.26 -8.42
C SER A 90 4.48 -4.55 -9.21
N ILE A 91 5.04 -4.48 -10.42
CA ILE A 91 5.49 -5.66 -11.16
C ILE A 91 6.40 -6.56 -10.30
N GLN A 92 7.14 -5.99 -9.35
CA GLN A 92 7.98 -6.72 -8.40
C GLN A 92 7.19 -7.53 -7.35
N GLY A 93 5.86 -7.50 -7.36
CA GLY A 93 5.02 -8.48 -6.67
C GLY A 93 4.80 -9.78 -7.45
N LYS A 94 5.35 -9.88 -8.67
CA LYS A 94 5.31 -11.07 -9.52
C LYS A 94 6.68 -11.57 -9.95
N ILE A 95 7.70 -10.70 -9.94
CA ILE A 95 9.06 -11.01 -10.34
C ILE A 95 10.07 -10.48 -9.33
N GLY A 96 11.19 -11.19 -9.16
CA GLY A 96 12.34 -10.71 -8.43
C GLY A 96 13.24 -9.84 -9.31
N ILE A 97 13.79 -8.77 -8.75
CA ILE A 97 14.82 -7.94 -9.39
C ILE A 97 16.05 -7.91 -8.47
N PRO A 98 17.28 -8.07 -9.00
CA PRO A 98 18.50 -7.95 -8.21
C PRO A 98 18.54 -6.66 -7.40
N PHE A 99 19.09 -6.75 -6.19
CA PHE A 99 19.21 -5.65 -5.23
C PHE A 99 17.87 -5.10 -4.68
N ARG A 100 16.75 -5.81 -4.88
CA ARG A 100 15.41 -5.40 -4.42
C ARG A 100 14.71 -6.47 -3.59
N ALA A 101 15.46 -7.39 -2.97
CA ALA A 101 14.90 -8.59 -2.33
C ALA A 101 13.77 -8.28 -1.33
N ALA A 102 14.02 -7.42 -0.33
CA ALA A 102 13.02 -7.03 0.68
C ALA A 102 11.76 -6.41 0.07
N TYR A 103 11.96 -5.52 -0.91
CA TYR A 103 10.85 -4.87 -1.61
C TYR A 103 10.02 -5.87 -2.41
N ALA A 104 10.66 -6.70 -3.24
CA ALA A 104 9.98 -7.72 -4.03
C ALA A 104 9.24 -8.71 -3.13
N ALA A 105 9.88 -9.19 -2.05
CA ALA A 105 9.24 -10.08 -1.07
C ALA A 105 7.98 -9.46 -0.47
N SER A 106 8.04 -8.21 -0.01
CA SER A 106 6.88 -7.51 0.55
C SER A 106 5.75 -7.32 -0.46
N LYS A 107 6.07 -7.06 -1.74
CA LYS A 107 5.08 -6.88 -2.81
C LYS A 107 4.46 -8.20 -3.28
N HIS A 108 5.17 -9.32 -3.16
CA HIS A 108 4.60 -10.66 -3.36
C HIS A 108 3.63 -11.02 -2.22
N ALA A 109 4.03 -10.75 -0.97
CA ALA A 109 3.18 -10.98 0.20
C ALA A 109 1.87 -10.19 0.12
N ALA A 110 1.94 -8.91 -0.28
CA ALA A 110 0.76 -8.08 -0.48
C ALA A 110 -0.18 -8.64 -1.55
N VAL A 111 0.34 -9.10 -2.70
CA VAL A 111 -0.50 -9.71 -3.74
C VAL A 111 -1.24 -10.94 -3.19
N GLY A 112 -0.54 -11.83 -2.49
CA GLY A 112 -1.14 -13.03 -1.91
C GLY A 112 -2.31 -12.71 -0.99
N PHE A 113 -2.14 -11.74 -0.08
CA PHE A 113 -3.24 -11.32 0.81
C PHE A 113 -4.41 -10.70 0.05
N PHE A 114 -4.16 -9.79 -0.90
CA PHE A 114 -5.24 -9.10 -1.61
C PHE A 114 -5.97 -10.01 -2.61
N ASP A 115 -5.34 -11.07 -3.13
CA ASP A 115 -6.01 -12.09 -3.92
C ASP A 115 -6.94 -12.96 -3.07
N CYS A 116 -6.53 -13.34 -1.85
CA CYS A 116 -7.42 -14.00 -0.89
C CYS A 116 -8.60 -13.09 -0.51
N LEU A 117 -8.31 -11.83 -0.13
CA LEU A 117 -9.32 -10.85 0.20
C LEU A 117 -10.34 -10.68 -0.93
N ARG A 118 -9.89 -10.61 -2.18
CA ARG A 118 -10.77 -10.51 -3.35
C ARG A 118 -11.74 -11.69 -3.44
N ALA A 119 -11.25 -12.91 -3.25
CA ALA A 119 -12.09 -14.11 -3.30
C ALA A 119 -13.11 -14.14 -2.16
N GLU A 120 -12.70 -13.77 -0.95
CA GLU A 120 -13.56 -13.74 0.23
C GLU A 120 -14.62 -12.63 0.16
N MET A 121 -14.28 -11.47 -0.41
CA MET A 121 -15.13 -10.29 -0.39
C MET A 121 -16.22 -10.24 -1.47
N GLU A 122 -16.16 -11.17 -2.44
CA GLU A 122 -17.16 -11.29 -3.51
C GLU A 122 -18.57 -11.51 -2.94
N GLU A 123 -18.72 -12.35 -1.91
CA GLU A 123 -20.03 -12.60 -1.29
C GLU A 123 -20.66 -11.36 -0.66
N PHE A 124 -19.82 -10.37 -0.28
CA PHE A 124 -20.23 -9.12 0.33
C PHE A 124 -20.40 -8.00 -0.69
N ASN A 125 -20.28 -8.26 -1.99
CA ASN A 125 -20.37 -7.24 -3.05
C ASN A 125 -19.35 -6.10 -2.85
N ILE A 126 -18.13 -6.48 -2.42
CA ILE A 126 -16.99 -5.58 -2.25
C ILE A 126 -15.94 -5.96 -3.30
N SER A 127 -15.61 -5.02 -4.17
CA SER A 127 -14.61 -5.24 -5.22
C SER A 127 -13.20 -5.01 -4.68
N VAL A 128 -12.27 -5.91 -5.01
CA VAL A 128 -10.85 -5.75 -4.69
C VAL A 128 -10.04 -5.78 -5.98
N SER A 129 -9.18 -4.78 -6.17
CA SER A 129 -8.36 -4.62 -7.38
C SER A 129 -6.90 -4.38 -7.02
N THR A 130 -5.99 -5.03 -7.74
CA THR A 130 -4.55 -4.83 -7.58
C THR A 130 -3.95 -4.26 -8.85
N VAL A 131 -3.39 -3.06 -8.77
CA VAL A 131 -2.66 -2.43 -9.86
C VAL A 131 -1.18 -2.76 -9.71
N ASN A 132 -0.54 -3.30 -10.74
CA ASN A 132 0.88 -3.67 -10.71
C ASN A 132 1.67 -2.89 -11.77
N PRO A 133 2.02 -1.62 -11.51
CA PRO A 133 2.79 -0.85 -12.47
C PRO A 133 4.21 -1.38 -12.65
N THR A 134 4.76 -1.09 -13.82
CA THR A 134 6.18 -1.25 -14.12
C THR A 134 6.93 0.03 -13.72
N PHE A 135 7.70 0.62 -14.62
CA PHE A 135 8.44 1.85 -14.37
C PHE A 135 7.53 3.05 -14.66
N ILE A 136 7.08 3.72 -13.60
CA ILE A 136 6.37 5.00 -13.72
C ILE A 136 7.39 6.12 -13.51
N CYS A 137 7.37 7.10 -14.41
CA CYS A 137 8.10 8.34 -14.25
C CYS A 137 7.39 9.20 -13.20
N SER A 138 7.95 9.32 -11.99
CA SER A 138 7.35 10.06 -10.88
C SER A 138 8.00 11.42 -10.62
N TYR A 139 8.81 11.94 -11.55
CA TYR A 139 9.49 13.23 -11.37
C TYR A 139 8.55 14.41 -11.61
N HIS A 140 8.52 15.34 -10.67
CA HIS A 140 7.90 16.67 -10.84
C HIS A 140 8.71 17.59 -11.79
N ARG A 141 9.98 17.25 -12.07
CA ARG A 141 10.91 17.99 -12.95
C ARG A 141 11.91 17.00 -13.54
N GLN A 142 12.08 16.98 -14.86
CA GLN A 142 13.08 16.08 -15.48
C GLN A 142 14.49 16.45 -15.00
N PRO A 143 15.33 15.46 -14.62
CA PRO A 143 16.74 15.73 -14.34
C PRO A 143 17.43 16.25 -15.61
N ALA A 144 18.34 17.20 -15.45
CA ALA A 144 19.13 17.72 -16.56
C ALA A 144 19.92 16.58 -17.25
N PRO A 145 20.17 16.67 -18.58
CA PRO A 145 20.95 15.68 -19.30
C PRO A 145 22.28 15.41 -18.60
N GLY A 146 22.57 14.15 -18.27
CA GLY A 146 23.82 13.73 -17.62
C GLY A 146 23.75 13.52 -16.10
N ASN A 147 22.66 13.87 -15.42
CA ASN A 147 22.51 13.68 -13.96
C ASN A 147 21.48 12.60 -13.59
N TRP A 148 21.66 11.39 -14.11
CA TRP A 148 20.75 10.26 -13.84
C TRP A 148 20.83 9.75 -12.40
N GLU A 149 21.88 10.10 -11.64
CA GLU A 149 22.04 9.74 -10.23
C GLU A 149 21.14 10.58 -9.30
N ALA A 150 20.72 11.77 -9.72
CA ALA A 150 19.67 12.52 -9.01
C ALA A 150 18.28 11.86 -9.15
N SER A 151 18.13 10.89 -10.04
CA SER A 151 16.87 10.21 -10.37
C SER A 151 16.55 9.03 -9.45
N ILE A 152 17.51 8.54 -8.66
CA ILE A 152 17.36 7.27 -7.92
C ILE A 152 16.82 7.44 -6.50
N TRP A 153 16.75 8.68 -5.99
CA TRP A 153 16.53 8.97 -4.56
C TRP A 153 15.53 10.10 -4.26
N LYS A 154 14.47 10.22 -5.05
CA LYS A 154 13.22 10.82 -4.58
C LYS A 154 12.06 9.86 -4.80
#